data_AF-A0A7S4CPT1-F1
#
_entry.id   AF-A0A7S4CPT1-F1
#
_cell.length_a   1.000
_cell.length_b   1.000
_cell.length_c   1.000
_cell.angle_alpha   90.00
_cell.angle_beta   90.00
_cell.angle_gamma   90.00
#
_symmetry.space_group_name_H-M   'P 1'
#
loop_
_entity.id
_entity.type
_entity.pdbx_description
1 polymer ?
#
loop_
_entity_poly.entity_id
_entity_poly.type
_entity_poly.pdbx_seq_one_letter_code
_entity_poly.pdbx_strand_id
1 'polypeptide(L)'
;ANPTAQIAERVESASILFADLVGFTAMSSNMEPEEVVTVLTTVTCAFDTVGNQYNVTKIKTIGDGYMAVCGVPKAVRGHPEKTIDCGLAFVAKLAEINA
;
A
#
# COMPACT_ATOMS: atom_id res chain seq x y z
N ALA A 1 -21.11 19.10 8.75
CA ALA A 1 -20.95 17.65 8.92
C ALA A 1 -22.09 17.15 9.80
N ASN A 2 -22.76 16.05 9.45
CA ASN A 2 -23.87 15.50 10.26
C ASN A 2 -23.27 14.70 11.42
N PRO A 3 -23.35 15.17 12.68
CA PRO A 3 -22.64 14.57 13.82
C PRO A 3 -23.17 13.19 14.23
N THR A 4 -24.28 12.74 13.64
CA THR A 4 -24.89 11.42 13.85
C THR A 4 -24.67 10.43 12.71
N ALA A 5 -23.93 10.82 11.66
CA ALA A 5 -23.60 9.90 10.58
C ALA A 5 -22.67 8.78 11.08
N GLN A 6 -23.09 7.53 10.91
CA GLN A 6 -22.30 6.37 11.26
C GLN A 6 -21.04 6.30 10.38
N ILE A 7 -19.86 6.38 10.99
CA ILE A 7 -18.54 6.42 10.30
C ILE A 7 -18.00 5.00 10.03
N ALA A 8 -18.75 3.96 10.41
CA ALA A 8 -18.35 2.57 10.30
C ALA A 8 -19.31 1.77 9.40
N GLU A 9 -18.77 1.18 8.34
CA GLU A 9 -19.46 0.30 7.41
C GLU A 9 -18.98 -1.13 7.60
N ARG A 10 -19.91 -2.10 7.54
CA ARG A 10 -19.57 -3.53 7.57
C ARG A 10 -19.26 -4.02 6.16
N VAL A 11 -18.07 -4.56 5.98
CA VAL A 11 -17.63 -5.19 4.72
C VAL A 11 -17.64 -6.71 4.91
N GLU A 12 -18.42 -7.42 4.08
CA GLU A 12 -18.54 -8.88 4.15
C GLU A 12 -17.28 -9.61 3.70
N SER A 13 -16.59 -9.09 2.67
CA SER A 13 -15.42 -9.73 2.08
C SER A 13 -14.51 -8.71 1.43
N ALA A 14 -13.23 -8.76 1.79
CA ALA A 14 -12.17 -7.93 1.25
C ALA A 14 -10.81 -8.63 1.46
N SER A 15 -9.80 -8.19 0.72
CA SER A 15 -8.42 -8.62 0.92
C SER A 15 -7.56 -7.43 1.31
N ILE A 16 -6.82 -7.55 2.41
CA ILE A 16 -5.93 -6.51 2.92
C ILE A 16 -4.49 -6.92 2.64
N LEU A 17 -3.71 -6.02 2.08
CA LEU A 17 -2.28 -6.17 1.84
C LEU A 17 -1.52 -5.25 2.78
N PHE A 18 -0.55 -5.83 3.49
CA PHE A 18 0.49 -5.10 4.21
C PHE A 18 1.83 -5.37 3.56
N ALA A 19 2.59 -4.32 3.30
CA ALA A 19 3.97 -4.38 2.85
C ALA A 19 4.81 -3.49 3.77
N ASP A 20 6.04 -3.93 4.06
CA ASP A 20 6.99 -3.20 4.91
C ASP A 20 8.39 -3.30 4.31
N LEU A 21 9.18 -2.24 4.46
CA LEU A 21 10.51 -2.16 3.84
C LEU A 21 11.58 -2.75 4.75
N VAL A 22 12.01 -3.96 4.43
CA VAL A 22 13.05 -4.67 5.19
C VAL A 22 14.33 -3.84 5.25
N GLY A 23 14.80 -3.56 6.47
CA GLY A 23 16.04 -2.82 6.71
C GLY A 23 15.92 -1.30 6.59
N PHE A 24 14.76 -0.77 6.23
CA PHE A 24 14.55 0.67 6.05
C PHE A 24 14.76 1.45 7.35
N THR A 25 14.31 0.93 8.50
CA THR A 25 14.53 1.58 9.80
C THR A 25 16.01 1.85 10.07
N ALA A 26 16.89 0.88 9.81
CA ALA A 26 18.33 1.03 10.00
C ALA A 26 19.00 1.91 8.93
N MET A 27 18.52 1.85 7.69
CA MET A 27 18.98 2.71 6.61
C MET A 27 18.66 4.18 6.90
N SER A 28 17.40 4.46 7.25
CA SER A 28 16.89 5.81 7.47
C SER A 28 17.52 6.53 8.66
N SER A 29 18.06 5.81 9.65
CA SER A 29 18.72 6.43 10.80
C SER A 29 20.02 7.17 10.46
N ASN A 30 20.58 6.94 9.27
CA ASN A 30 21.81 7.57 8.79
C ASN A 30 21.58 8.53 7.62
N MET A 31 20.32 8.85 7.30
CA MET A 31 19.93 9.70 6.18
C MET A 31 19.39 11.03 6.67
N GLU A 32 19.53 12.07 5.86
CA GLU A 32 18.86 13.33 6.12
C GLU A 32 17.33 13.16 5.93
N PRO A 33 16.49 13.86 6.71
CA PRO A 33 15.05 13.70 6.64
C PRO A 33 14.45 13.86 5.23
N GLU A 34 15.02 14.75 4.43
CA GLU A 34 14.60 15.00 3.04
C GLU A 34 14.88 13.79 2.13
N GLU A 35 15.98 13.08 2.36
CA GLU A 35 16.34 11.88 1.62
C GLU A 35 15.42 10.71 2.00
N VAL A 36 15.10 10.56 3.29
CA VAL A 36 14.15 9.55 3.80
C VAL A 36 12.78 9.74 3.14
N VAL A 37 12.28 10.98 3.09
CA VAL A 37 11.01 11.32 2.44
C VAL A 37 11.06 11.02 0.94
N THR A 38 12.18 11.29 0.28
CA THR A 38 12.37 11.01 -1.15
C THR A 38 12.28 9.51 -1.46
N VAL A 39 12.92 8.67 -0.65
CA VAL A 39 12.85 7.20 -0.80
C VAL A 39 11.42 6.70 -0.56
N LEU A 40 10.78 7.11 0.55
CA LEU A 40 9.41 6.70 0.86
C LEU A 40 8.43 7.14 -0.23
N THR A 41 8.59 8.35 -0.76
CA THR A 41 7.76 8.87 -1.86
C THR A 41 7.93 8.02 -3.11
N THR A 42 9.17 7.71 -3.48
CA THR A 42 9.48 6.90 -4.67
C THR A 42 8.82 5.52 -4.60
N VAL A 43 9.02 4.80 -3.49
CA VAL A 43 8.43 3.47 -3.29
C VAL A 43 6.90 3.55 -3.22
N THR A 44 6.36 4.49 -2.45
CA THR A 44 4.91 4.62 -2.26
C THR A 44 4.20 4.96 -3.57
N CYS A 45 4.75 5.87 -4.38
CA CYS A 45 4.17 6.20 -5.69
C CYS A 45 4.24 5.03 -6.67
N ALA A 46 5.31 4.24 -6.62
CA ALA A 46 5.41 3.02 -7.42
C ALA A 46 4.35 1.99 -7.02
N PHE A 47 4.15 1.78 -5.71
CA PHE A 47 3.08 0.93 -5.18
C PHE A 47 1.69 1.44 -5.54
N ASP A 48 1.43 2.75 -5.43
CA ASP A 48 0.15 3.35 -5.83
C ASP A 48 -0.15 3.08 -7.31
N THR A 49 0.87 3.21 -8.16
CA THR A 49 0.75 2.95 -9.59
C THR A 49 0.41 1.48 -9.86
N VAL A 50 1.11 0.55 -9.22
CA VAL A 50 0.87 -0.89 -9.38
C VAL A 50 -0.49 -1.28 -8.80
N GLY A 51 -0.83 -0.84 -7.59
CA GLY A 51 -2.09 -1.16 -6.91
C GLY A 51 -3.31 -0.78 -7.73
N ASN A 52 -3.27 0.40 -8.37
CA ASN A 52 -4.35 0.85 -9.25
C ASN A 52 -4.61 -0.12 -10.43
N GLN A 53 -3.58 -0.80 -10.95
CA GLN A 53 -3.75 -1.77 -12.04
C GLN A 53 -4.50 -3.03 -11.59
N TYR A 54 -4.40 -3.39 -10.31
CA TYR A 54 -5.02 -4.59 -9.74
C TYR A 54 -6.33 -4.31 -8.98
N ASN A 55 -6.82 -3.06 -8.93
CA ASN A 55 -7.93 -2.62 -8.05
C ASN A 55 -7.61 -2.80 -6.55
N VAL A 56 -6.33 -2.65 -6.19
CA VAL A 56 -5.85 -2.64 -4.81
C VAL A 56 -5.59 -1.17 -4.43
N THR A 57 -6.45 -0.64 -3.58
CA THR A 57 -6.44 0.78 -3.20
C THR A 57 -5.65 0.99 -1.92
N LYS A 58 -4.73 1.96 -1.92
CA LYS A 58 -4.05 2.42 -0.71
C LYS A 58 -5.05 2.90 0.34
N ILE A 59 -4.88 2.44 1.58
CA ILE A 59 -5.57 2.98 2.74
C ILE A 59 -4.72 4.03 3.44
N LYS A 60 -3.46 3.70 3.74
CA LYS A 60 -2.52 4.59 4.43
C LYS A 60 -1.10 4.06 4.37
N THR A 61 -0.17 4.93 4.74
CA THR A 61 1.17 4.54 5.18
C THR A 61 1.27 4.62 6.70
N ILE A 62 2.13 3.81 7.29
CA ILE A 62 2.45 3.83 8.73
C ILE A 62 3.98 3.72 8.82
N GLY A 63 4.67 4.85 8.86
CA GLY A 63 6.12 4.87 8.68
C GLY A 63 6.50 4.38 7.28
N ASP A 64 7.33 3.35 7.23
CA ASP A 64 7.73 2.57 6.05
C ASP A 64 6.72 1.49 5.64
N GLY A 65 5.71 1.24 6.47
CA GLY A 65 4.62 0.32 6.16
C GLY A 65 3.62 0.90 5.16
N TYR A 66 3.15 0.06 4.24
CA TYR A 66 2.12 0.35 3.26
C TYR A 66 0.91 -0.58 3.46
N MET A 67 -0.28 0.00 3.66
CA MET A 67 -1.53 -0.74 3.83
C MET A 67 -2.46 -0.45 2.66
N ALA A 68 -2.94 -1.49 2.00
CA ALA A 68 -3.92 -1.40 0.92
C ALA A 68 -5.01 -2.47 1.01
N VAL A 69 -6.10 -2.27 0.27
CA VAL A 69 -7.26 -3.15 0.27
C VAL A 69 -7.83 -3.34 -1.12
N CYS A 70 -8.32 -4.55 -1.41
CA CYS A 70 -9.16 -4.84 -2.56
C CYS A 70 -10.56 -5.24 -2.09
N GLY A 71 -11.59 -4.80 -2.82
CA GLY A 71 -13.00 -5.05 -2.47
C GLY A 71 -13.67 -3.98 -1.62
N VAL A 72 -13.01 -2.85 -1.36
CA VAL A 72 -13.54 -1.69 -0.61
C VAL A 72 -13.25 -0.39 -1.35
N PRO A 73 -14.19 0.59 -1.40
CA PRO A 73 -15.59 0.48 -0.97
C PRO A 73 -16.46 -0.32 -1.95
N LYS A 74 -15.96 -0.60 -3.15
CA LYS A 74 -16.67 -1.38 -4.16
C LYS A 74 -16.19 -2.82 -4.12
N ALA A 75 -17.13 -3.76 -4.07
CA ALA A 75 -16.82 -5.18 -4.17
C ALA A 75 -16.09 -5.49 -5.49
N VAL A 76 -15.06 -6.32 -5.41
CA VAL A 76 -14.25 -6.75 -6.55
C VAL A 76 -14.30 -8.27 -6.60
N ARG A 77 -14.76 -8.84 -7.72
CA ARG A 77 -14.69 -10.29 -7.95
C ARG A 77 -13.21 -10.69 -8.08
N GLY A 78 -12.83 -11.74 -7.37
CA GLY A 78 -11.44 -12.21 -7.34
C GLY A 78 -10.51 -11.23 -6.61
N HIS A 79 -11.01 -10.52 -5.59
CA HIS A 79 -10.17 -9.67 -4.76
C HIS A 79 -8.99 -10.41 -4.12
N PRO A 80 -9.06 -11.71 -3.73
CA PRO A 80 -7.89 -12.42 -3.21
C PRO A 80 -6.79 -12.59 -4.26
N GLU A 81 -7.13 -13.06 -5.46
CA GLU A 81 -6.17 -13.30 -6.55
C GLU A 81 -5.53 -11.98 -7.00
N LYS A 82 -6.34 -10.93 -7.18
CA LYS A 82 -5.84 -9.59 -7.52
C LYS A 82 -4.90 -9.01 -6.46
N THR A 83 -5.19 -9.24 -5.18
CA THR A 83 -4.31 -8.80 -4.09
C THR A 83 -2.99 -9.56 -4.09
N ILE A 84 -3.01 -10.87 -4.37
CA ILE A 84 -1.79 -11.69 -4.50
C ILE A 84 -0.95 -11.20 -5.68
N ASP A 85 -1.55 -11.04 -6.86
CA ASP A 85 -0.86 -10.57 -8.07
C ASP A 85 -0.26 -9.17 -7.86
N CYS A 86 -0.98 -8.29 -7.18
CA CYS A 86 -0.48 -6.97 -6.78
C CYS A 86 0.75 -7.07 -5.87
N GLY A 87 0.73 -7.98 -4.88
CA GLY A 87 1.88 -8.20 -4.00
C GLY A 87 3.10 -8.72 -4.74
N LEU A 88 2.92 -9.63 -5.70
CA LEU A 88 4.00 -10.10 -6.58
C LEU A 88 4.56 -8.95 -7.44
N ALA A 89 3.67 -8.13 -8.00
CA ALA A 89 4.07 -6.96 -8.77
C ALA A 89 4.79 -5.90 -7.92
N PHE A 90 4.46 -5.73 -6.64
CA PHE A 90 5.21 -4.86 -5.72
C PHE A 90 6.65 -5.34 -5.56
N VAL A 91 6.87 -6.65 -5.38
CA VAL A 91 8.21 -7.23 -5.26
C VAL A 91 9.01 -7.03 -6.54
N ALA A 92 8.41 -7.30 -7.71
CA ALA A 92 9.05 -7.05 -9.00
C ALA A 92 9.41 -5.57 -9.18
N LYS A 93 8.50 -4.67 -8.79
CA LYS A 93 8.74 -3.22 -8.91
C LYS A 93 9.82 -2.73 -7.96
N LEU A 94 9.92 -3.27 -6.75
CA LEU A 94 11.03 -2.97 -5.83
C LEU A 94 12.37 -3.42 -6.41
N ALA A 95 12.43 -4.57 -7.06
CA ALA A 95 13.64 -5.05 -7.69
C ALA A 95 14.14 -4.10 -8.80
N GLU A 96 13.22 -3.46 -9.54
CA GLU A 96 13.57 -2.41 -10.51
C GLU A 96 14.07 -1.12 -9.85
N ILE A 97 13.48 -0.73 -8.71
CA ILE A 97 13.89 0.49 -7.97
C ILE A 97 15.27 0.33 -7.34
N ASN A 98 15.62 -0.89 -6.93
CA ASN A 98 16.89 -1.22 -6.31
C ASN A 98 18.04 -1.46 -7.32
N ALA A 99 17.74 -1.51 -8.62
CA ALA A 99 18.70 -1.75 -9.69
C ALA A 99 19.43 -0.45 -10.09
#